data_AF-A0A352UHE0-F1
#
_entry.id   AF-A0A352UHE0-F1
#
_cell.length_a   1.000
_cell.length_b   1.000
_cell.length_c   1.000
_cell.angle_alpha   90.00
_cell.angle_beta   90.00
_cell.angle_gamma   90.00
#
_symmetry.space_group_name_H-M   'P 1'
#
loop_
_entity.id
_entity.type
_entity.pdbx_description
1 polymer ?
#
loop_
_entity_poly.entity_id
_entity_poly.type
_entity_poly.pdbx_seq_one_letter_code
_entity_poly.pdbx_strand_id
1 'polypeptide(L)' 'MTEEQNLIQWVYSSKNEQELGERYDQWASSYEKDLIGDFGWYGPPSSVTAAAKYVPKDSRILDAGAGTGLVG' A
#
# COMPACT_ATOMS: atom_id res chain seq x y z
N MET A 1 -16.56 -6.41 -13.50
CA MET A 1 -15.67 -6.38 -12.33
C MET A 1 -14.46 -7.22 -12.65
N THR A 2 -13.26 -6.67 -12.46
CA THR A 2 -12.01 -7.43 -12.54
C THR A 2 -11.89 -8.38 -11.34
N GLU A 3 -11.03 -9.38 -11.44
CA GLU A 3 -10.79 -10.35 -10.37
C GLU A 3 -10.29 -9.68 -9.07
N GLU A 4 -9.49 -8.61 -9.20
CA GLU A 4 -9.01 -7.77 -8.09
C GLU A 4 -10.12 -6.96 -7.42
N GLN A 5 -11.04 -6.37 -8.20
CA GLN A 5 -12.23 -5.69 -7.65
C GLN A 5 -13.13 -6.66 -6.88
N ASN A 6 -13.21 -7.93 -7.30
CA ASN A 6 -13.94 -8.95 -6.55
C ASN A 6 -13.28 -9.28 -5.21
N LEU A 7 -11.94 -9.29 -5.16
CA LEU A 7 -11.18 -9.64 -3.96
C LEU A 7 -11.34 -8.58 -2.85
N ILE A 8 -11.22 -7.30 -3.17
CA ILE A 8 -11.46 -6.20 -2.21
C ILE A 8 -12.89 -6.23 -1.67
N GLN A 9 -13.88 -6.40 -2.55
CA GLN A 9 -15.28 -6.48 -2.13
C GLN A 9 -15.55 -7.68 -1.22
N TRP A 10 -14.85 -8.80 -1.44
CA TRP A 10 -14.90 -9.96 -0.57
C TRP A 10 -14.32 -9.67 0.82
N VAL A 11 -13.19 -8.96 0.92
CA VAL A 11 -12.64 -8.49 2.21
C VAL A 11 -13.62 -7.57 2.92
N TYR A 12 -14.23 -6.60 2.22
CA TYR A 12 -15.22 -5.69 2.82
C TYR A 12 -16.51 -6.38 3.27
N SER A 13 -16.80 -7.57 2.73
CA SER A 13 -18.01 -8.32 3.07
C SER A 13 -17.91 -9.14 4.37
N SER A 14 -16.73 -9.19 5.02
CA SER A 14 -16.47 -9.93 6.26
C SER A 14 -17.48 -9.62 7.36
N LYS A 15 -17.85 -10.64 8.15
CA LYS A 15 -18.90 -10.56 9.18
C LYS A 15 -18.36 -10.42 10.59
N ASN A 16 -17.08 -10.71 10.80
CA ASN A 16 -16.42 -10.61 12.09
C ASN A 16 -14.92 -10.32 11.92
N GLU A 17 -14.26 -10.00 13.03
CA GLU A 17 -12.84 -9.61 13.06
C GLU A 17 -11.89 -10.72 12.61
N GLN A 18 -12.19 -11.97 12.97
CA GLN A 18 -11.38 -13.12 12.57
C GLN A 18 -11.42 -13.31 11.05
N GLU A 19 -12.62 -13.32 10.48
CA GLU A 19 -12.83 -13.40 9.03
C GLU A 19 -12.22 -12.20 8.29
N LEU A 20 -12.32 -11.00 8.86
CA LEU A 20 -11.67 -9.81 8.31
C LEU A 20 -10.15 -9.98 8.26
N GLY A 21 -9.53 -10.45 9.35
CA GLY A 21 -8.08 -10.69 9.39
C GLY A 21 -7.64 -11.73 8.37
N GLU A 22 -8.28 -12.90 8.35
CA GLU A 22 -7.94 -14.00 7.44
C GLU A 22 -8.10 -13.63 5.95
N ARG A 23 -9.08 -12.80 5.62
CA ARG A 23 -9.27 -12.30 4.25
C ARG A 23 -8.31 -11.17 3.91
N TYR A 24 -8.04 -10.29 4.88
CA TYR A 24 -7.06 -9.23 4.72
C TYR A 24 -5.69 -9.85 4.43
N ASP A 25 -5.27 -10.89 5.15
CA ASP A 25 -3.98 -11.56 4.92
C ASP A 25 -3.84 -12.09 3.48
N GLN A 26 -4.93 -12.57 2.89
CA GLN A 26 -4.94 -13.05 1.50
C GLN A 26 -4.84 -11.90 0.49
N TRP A 27 -5.61 -10.83 0.72
CA TRP A 27 -5.59 -9.66 -0.16
C TRP A 27 -4.35 -8.78 0.00
N ALA A 28 -3.72 -8.76 1.18
CA ALA A 28 -2.60 -7.88 1.50
C ALA A 28 -1.44 -7.99 0.51
N SER A 29 -1.27 -9.17 -0.10
CA SER A 29 -0.25 -9.43 -1.13
C SER A 29 -0.45 -8.64 -2.44
N SER A 30 -1.67 -8.17 -2.75
CA SER A 30 -1.99 -7.34 -3.92
C SER A 30 -2.32 -5.88 -3.56
N TYR A 31 -2.30 -5.54 -2.27
CA TYR A 31 -2.71 -4.26 -1.71
C TYR A 31 -2.05 -3.05 -2.39
N GLU A 32 -0.72 -3.08 -2.58
CA GLU A 32 0.00 -1.94 -3.17
C GLU A 32 -0.29 -1.77 -4.66
N LYS A 33 -0.52 -2.89 -5.37
CA LYS A 33 -0.88 -2.86 -6.79
C LYS A 33 -2.23 -2.15 -6.98
N ASP A 34 -3.21 -2.47 -6.13
CA ASP A 34 -4.52 -1.85 -6.17
C ASP A 34 -4.43 -0.35 -5.86
N LEU A 35 -3.63 0.05 -4.87
CA LEU A 35 -3.46 1.45 -4.48
C LEU A 35 -2.73 2.32 -5.50
N ILE A 36 -1.61 1.83 -6.03
CA ILE A 36 -0.76 2.59 -6.96
C ILE A 36 -1.36 2.56 -8.37
N GLY A 37 -2.06 1.48 -8.74
CA GLY A 37 -2.69 1.30 -10.05
C GLY A 37 -4.07 1.93 -10.17
N ASP A 38 -5.00 1.54 -9.31
CA ASP A 38 -6.44 1.81 -9.50
C ASP A 38 -6.93 3.02 -8.69
N PHE A 39 -6.31 3.29 -7.53
CA PHE A 39 -6.68 4.42 -6.66
C PHE A 39 -5.82 5.67 -6.83
N GLY A 40 -4.84 5.65 -7.74
CA GLY A 40 -4.02 6.80 -8.08
C GLY A 40 -3.07 7.26 -6.97
N TRP A 41 -2.64 6.35 -6.08
CA TRP A 41 -1.76 6.68 -4.97
C TRP A 41 -0.28 6.76 -5.39
N TYR A 42 0.05 7.77 -6.21
CA TYR A 42 1.41 7.98 -6.75
C TYR A 42 2.34 8.77 -5.81
N GLY A 43 1.87 9.15 -4.62
CA GLY A 43 2.63 9.91 -3.63
C GLY A 43 3.95 9.23 -3.24
N PRO A 44 3.94 7.94 -2.83
CA PRO A 44 5.15 7.23 -2.46
C PRO A 44 6.22 7.15 -3.57
N PRO A 45 5.94 6.61 -4.78
CA PRO A 45 6.97 6.50 -5.82
C PRO A 45 7.50 7.86 -6.30
N SER A 46 6.65 8.90 -6.33
CA SER A 46 7.08 10.26 -6.69
C SER A 46 8.03 10.85 -5.64
N SER A 47 7.72 10.65 -4.36
CA SER A 47 8.53 11.14 -3.24
C SER A 47 9.91 10.47 -3.20
N VAL A 48 9.96 9.13 -3.36
CA VAL A 48 11.23 8.38 -3.42
C VAL A 48 12.07 8.81 -4.61
N THR A 49 11.45 8.99 -5.79
CA THR A 49 12.14 9.46 -7.00
C THR A 49 12.73 10.86 -6.82
N ALA A 50 12.02 11.76 -6.14
CA ALA A 50 12.53 13.10 -5.84
C ALA A 50 13.66 13.05 -4.82
N ALA A 51 13.49 12.30 -3.72
CA ALA A 51 14.50 12.16 -2.68
C ALA A 51 15.80 11.58 -3.22
N ALA A 52 15.73 10.54 -4.06
CA ALA A 52 16.89 9.90 -4.67
C ALA A 52 17.76 10.87 -5.52
N LYS A 53 17.20 11.98 -6.00
CA LYS A 53 17.93 13.00 -6.77
C LYS A 53 18.73 13.96 -5.90
N TYR A 54 18.30 14.20 -4.66
CA TYR A 54 18.77 15.32 -3.86
C TYR A 54 19.30 14.93 -2.48
N VAL A 55 18.97 13.74 -1.98
CA VAL A 55 19.39 13.27 -0.65
C VAL A 55 20.64 12.38 -0.79
N PRO A 56 21.77 12.73 -0.14
CA PRO A 56 22.96 11.89 -0.10
C PRO A 56 22.68 10.52 0.53
N LYS A 57 23.34 9.46 0.04
CA LYS A 57 23.11 8.08 0.46
C LYS A 57 23.47 7.77 1.92
N ASP A 58 24.33 8.58 2.52
CA ASP A 58 24.76 8.50 3.91
C ASP A 58 23.89 9.33 4.87
N SER A 59 22.84 9.99 4.34
CA SER A 59 21.90 10.75 5.14
C SER A 59 21.03 9.83 5.99
N ARG A 60 20.62 10.33 7.16
CA ARG A 60 19.60 9.68 7.99
C ARG A 60 18.22 10.15 7.56
N ILE A 61 17.30 9.22 7.33
CA ILE A 61 15.92 9.50 6.94
C ILE A 61 14.99 9.19 8.13
N LEU A 62 13.98 10.05 8.33
CA LEU A 62 12.86 9.81 9.22
C LEU A 62 11.59 9.71 8.36
N ASP A 63 10.95 8.55 8.35
CA ASP A 63 9.61 8.38 7.76
C ASP A 63 8.55 8.61 8.84
N ALA A 64 8.19 9.89 9.04
CA ALA A 64 7.23 10.29 10.05
C ALA A 64 5.80 9.98 9.58
N GLY A 65 5.15 9.01 10.24
CA GLY A 65 3.83 8.54 9.83
C GLY A 65 3.88 7.57 8.65
N ALA A 66 4.82 6.63 8.70
CA ALA A 66 5.19 5.73 7.60
C ALA A 66 4.04 4.99 6.91
N GLY A 67 2.89 4.79 7.57
CA GLY A 67 1.73 4.14 6.95
C GLY A 67 2.10 2.75 6.43
N THR A 68 2.06 2.56 5.11
CA THR A 68 2.43 1.29 4.45
C THR A 68 3.94 1.07 4.37
N GLY A 69 4.77 2.06 4.71
CA GLY A 69 6.22 1.99 4.66
C GLY A 69 6.82 2.06 3.24
N LEU A 70 6.04 2.45 2.23
CA LEU A 70 6.52 2.53 0.84
C LEU A 70 7.51 3.67 0.57
N VAL A 71 7.64 4.63 1.49
CA VAL A 71 8.54 5.79 1.36
C VAL A 71 9.85 5.58 2.10
N GLY A 72 9.78 5.07 3.33
CA GLY A 72 10.92 4.89 4.24
C GLY A 72 11.82 3.69 3.98
#